data_AF-A0AA43BYZ6-F1
#
_entry.id   AF-A0AA43BYZ6-F1
#
_cell.length_a   1.000
_cell.length_b   1.000
_cell.length_c   1.000
_cell.angle_alpha   90.00
_cell.angle_beta   90.00
_cell.angle_gamma   90.00
#
_symmetry.space_group_name_H-M   'P 1'
#
loop_
_entity.id
_entity.type
_entity.pdbx_description
1 polymer ?
#
loop_
_entity_poly.entity_id
_entity_poly.type
_entity_poly.pdbx_seq_one_letter_code
_entity_poly.pdbx_strand_id
1 'polypeptide(L)' 'MPLKRGTSQATISENIAEMIESGRPQKQAVAASLDTARKSGAKIPKRSRASARRRKKKRARARSR' A
#
# COMPACT_ATOMS: atom_id res chain seq x y z
N MET A 1 -10.70 -1.33 -15.27
CA MET A 1 -11.36 -0.03 -15.03
C MET A 1 -10.32 1.01 -14.63
N PRO A 2 -10.49 2.28 -15.03
CA PRO A 2 -9.62 3.37 -14.61
C PRO A 2 -9.86 3.68 -13.13
N LEU A 3 -8.81 3.65 -12.30
CA LEU A 3 -8.93 4.00 -10.88
C LEU A 3 -9.24 5.49 -10.69
N LYS A 4 -10.12 5.81 -9.75
CA LYS A 4 -10.45 7.20 -9.39
C LYS A 4 -9.22 7.91 -8.83
N ARG A 5 -8.98 9.14 -9.30
CA ARG A 5 -7.90 9.99 -8.80
C ARG A 5 -8.34 10.70 -7.53
N GLY A 6 -7.47 10.74 -6.54
CA GLY A 6 -7.75 11.40 -5.27
C GLY A 6 -6.87 10.87 -4.14
N THR A 7 -6.78 11.66 -3.08
CA THR A 7 -5.97 11.34 -1.89
C THR A 7 -6.82 10.99 -0.67
N SER A 8 -8.14 11.20 -0.77
CA SER A 8 -9.08 10.96 0.33
C SER A 8 -9.19 9.47 0.64
N GLN A 9 -9.51 9.15 1.90
CA GLN A 9 -9.74 7.77 2.29
C GLN A 9 -10.93 7.15 1.53
N ALA A 10 -11.98 7.94 1.26
CA ALA A 10 -13.14 7.48 0.50
C ALA A 10 -12.74 7.00 -0.90
N THR A 11 -11.96 7.79 -1.64
CA THR A 11 -11.48 7.41 -2.98
C THR A 11 -10.59 6.18 -2.94
N ILE A 12 -9.75 6.03 -1.92
CA ILE A 12 -8.89 4.85 -1.76
C ILE A 12 -9.74 3.60 -1.49
N SER A 13 -10.74 3.70 -0.61
CA SER A 13 -11.64 2.60 -0.25
C SER A 13 -12.50 2.16 -1.43
N GLU A 14 -13.06 3.09 -2.20
CA GLU A 14 -13.82 2.77 -3.42
C GLU A 14 -12.95 2.03 -4.44
N ASN A 15 -11.75 2.52 -4.72
CA ASN A 15 -10.81 1.86 -5.63
C ASN A 15 -10.43 0.44 -5.16
N ILE A 16 -10.31 0.22 -3.84
CA ILE A 16 -10.04 -1.11 -3.27
C ILE A 16 -11.24 -2.03 -3.49
N ALA A 17 -12.45 -1.57 -3.19
CA ALA A 17 -13.68 -2.35 -3.33
C ALA A 17 -13.90 -2.78 -4.79
N GLU A 18 -13.79 -1.83 -5.73
CA GLU A 18 -13.94 -2.08 -7.16
C GLU A 18 -12.91 -3.10 -7.67
N MET A 19 -11.66 -3.03 -7.19
CA MET A 19 -10.65 -4.02 -7.56
C MET A 19 -10.93 -5.41 -6.98
N ILE A 20 -11.41 -5.50 -5.74
CA ILE A 20 -11.78 -6.79 -5.14
C ILE A 20 -12.97 -7.40 -5.87
N GLU A 21 -13.98 -6.60 -6.20
CA GLU A 21 -15.15 -7.01 -6.98
C GLU A 21 -14.76 -7.49 -8.38
N SER A 22 -13.76 -6.85 -8.99
CA SER A 22 -13.15 -7.32 -10.24
C SER A 22 -12.30 -8.60 -10.11
N GLY A 23 -12.23 -9.20 -8.91
CA GLY A 23 -11.50 -10.44 -8.65
C GLY A 23 -10.01 -10.27 -8.33
N ARG A 24 -9.53 -9.05 -8.06
CA ARG A 24 -8.12 -8.85 -7.68
C ARG A 24 -7.87 -9.21 -6.22
N PRO A 25 -6.70 -9.81 -5.91
CA PRO A 25 -6.29 -10.01 -4.53
C PRO A 25 -6.24 -8.70 -3.75
N GLN A 26 -6.75 -8.70 -2.51
CA GLN A 26 -6.81 -7.52 -1.64
C GLN A 26 -5.46 -6.79 -1.50
N LYS A 27 -4.34 -7.54 -1.42
CA LYS A 27 -2.99 -6.97 -1.35
C LYS A 27 -2.63 -6.14 -2.60
N GLN A 28 -3.03 -6.62 -3.77
CA GLN A 28 -2.81 -5.93 -5.04
C GLN A 28 -3.74 -4.74 -5.18
N ALA A 29 -5.00 -4.89 -4.75
CA ALA A 29 -5.97 -3.80 -4.71
C ALA A 29 -5.44 -2.63 -3.85
N VAL A 30 -5.05 -2.92 -2.60
CA VAL A 30 -4.46 -1.91 -1.70
C VAL A 30 -3.21 -1.27 -2.32
N ALA A 31 -2.33 -2.07 -2.94
CA ALA A 31 -1.12 -1.54 -3.57
C ALA A 31 -1.44 -0.56 -4.71
N ALA A 32 -2.36 -0.91 -5.61
CA ALA A 32 -2.72 -0.08 -6.76
C ALA A 32 -3.51 1.17 -6.36
N SER A 33 -4.40 1.09 -5.37
CA SER A 33 -5.12 2.27 -4.84
C SER A 33 -4.16 3.26 -4.18
N LEU A 34 -3.22 2.78 -3.37
CA LEU A 34 -2.21 3.63 -2.74
C LEU A 34 -1.21 4.21 -3.75
N ASP A 35 -0.89 3.49 -4.83
CA ASP A 35 -0.06 4.03 -5.92
C ASP A 35 -0.77 5.16 -6.66
N THR A 36 -2.05 4.98 -6.96
CA THR A 36 -2.90 6.01 -7.58
C THR A 36 -3.00 7.24 -6.69
N ALA A 37 -3.22 7.07 -5.38
CA ALA A 37 -3.26 8.18 -4.44
C ALA A 37 -1.93 8.96 -4.40
N ARG A 38 -0.77 8.28 -4.45
CA ARG A 38 0.54 8.94 -4.52
C ARG A 38 0.71 9.75 -5.80
N LYS A 39 0.29 9.20 -6.94
CA LYS A 39 0.29 9.90 -8.23
C LYS A 39 -0.63 11.12 -8.21
N SER A 40 -1.68 11.08 -7.39
CA SER A 40 -2.58 12.21 -7.11
C SER A 40 -2.07 13.18 -6.02
N GLY A 41 -0.84 13.02 -5.52
CA GLY A 41 -0.23 13.95 -4.56
C GLY A 41 -0.32 13.54 -3.09
N ALA A 42 -0.79 12.33 -2.76
CA ALA A 42 -0.80 11.85 -1.39
C ALA A 42 0.63 11.67 -0.85
N LYS A 43 0.93 12.35 0.27
CA LYS A 43 2.22 12.24 0.98
C LYS A 43 2.27 10.96 1.82
N ILE A 44 2.33 9.80 1.16
CA ILE A 44 2.43 8.50 1.81
C ILE A 44 3.90 8.11 1.95
N PRO A 45 4.49 8.10 3.18
CA PRO A 45 5.90 7.83 3.36
C PRO A 45 6.26 6.43 2.85
N LYS A 46 7.20 6.36 1.89
CA LYS A 46 7.76 5.09 1.43
C LYS A 46 8.68 4.55 2.52
N ARG A 47 8.47 3.31 2.94
CA ARG A 47 9.45 2.61 3.78
C ARG A 47 10.77 2.53 3.03
N SER A 48 11.79 3.20 3.55
CA SER A 48 13.14 3.12 2.97
C SER A 48 13.68 1.69 3.04
N ARG A 49 14.49 1.32 2.06
CA ARG A 49 15.21 0.03 2.06
C ARG A 49 16.03 -0.14 3.34
N ALA A 50 16.59 0.95 3.88
CA ALA A 50 17.30 0.97 5.16
C ALA A 50 16.39 0.58 6.35
N SER A 51 15.18 1.16 6.43
CA SER A 51 14.20 0.83 7.46
C SER A 51 13.74 -0.64 7.38
N ALA A 52 13.55 -1.16 6.16
CA ALA A 52 13.24 -2.57 5.94
C ALA A 52 14.37 -3.51 6.43
N ARG A 53 15.62 -3.17 6.09
CA ARG A 53 16.82 -3.95 6.50
C ARG A 53 17.00 -3.94 8.02
N ARG A 54 16.80 -2.79 8.67
CA ARG A 54 16.85 -2.66 10.15
C ARG A 54 15.81 -3.56 10.83
N ARG A 55 14.58 -3.60 10.31
CA ARG A 55 13.50 -4.43 10.85
C ARG A 55 13.76 -5.92 10.66
N LYS A 56 14.36 -6.33 9.53
CA LYS A 56 14.82 -7.71 9.31
C LYS A 56 15.89 -8.11 10.32
N LYS A 57 16.92 -7.27 10.54
CA LYS A 57 17.99 -7.52 11.54
C LYS A 57 17.42 -7.63 12.97
N LYS A 58 16.49 -6.75 13.37
CA LYS A 58 15.84 -6.80 14.68
C LYS A 58 15.02 -8.08 14.86
N ARG A 59 14.27 -8.50 13.83
CA ARG A 59 13.48 -9.76 13.86
C ARG A 59 14.36 -11.00 13.93
N ALA A 60 15.49 -11.03 13.22
CA ALA A 60 16.44 -12.14 13.29
C ALA A 60 17.01 -12.29 14.70
N ARG A 61 17.43 -11.17 15.32
CA ARG A 61 17.95 -11.15 16.70
C ARG A 61 16.92 -11.54 17.77
N ALA A 62 15.65 -11.27 17.53
CA ALA A 62 14.58 -11.65 18.45
C ALA A 62 14.18 -13.13 18.34
N ARG A 63 14.56 -13.82 17.26
CA ARG A 63 14.31 -15.25 17.06
C ARG A 63 15.49 -16.13 17.48
N SER A 64 16.65 -15.51 17.72
CA SER A 64 17.88 -16.18 18.19
C SER A 64 18.05 -16.07 19.72
N ARG A 65 16.98 -15.70 20.43
CA ARG A 65 16.83 -15.68 21.88
C ARG A 65 15.65 -16.58 22.20
#